data_AF-A0A8J4GTE1-F1
#
_entry.id   AF-A0A8J4GTE1-F1
#
_cell.length_a   1.000
_cell.length_b   1.000
_cell.length_c   1.000
_cell.angle_alpha   90.00
_cell.angle_beta   90.00
_cell.angle_gamma   90.00
#
_symmetry.space_group_name_H-M   'P 1'
#
loop_
_entity.id
_entity.type
_entity.pdbx_description
1 polymer ?
#
loop_
_entity_poly.entity_id
_entity_poly.type
_entity_poly.pdbx_seq_one_letter_code
_entity_poly.pdbx_strand_id
1 'polypeptide(L)'
;LHTFAGSLVAPLKSCLDTREPTVVAVALQLMNTALSIDPRVAEHWVPHYWQFAQVLNLFRSRGGSLVVNLGYNSRAVASCRKLASAFMIAFEMAGGELATAAVRRYSPGHDPAVTDASMARAAAKAAAKEAESGRQSSAFVPFTLF
;
A
#
# COMPACT_ATOMS: atom_id res chain seq x y z
N LEU A 1 14.25 -7.48 0.91
CA LEU A 1 13.68 -6.87 2.14
C LEU A 1 12.49 -7.69 2.64
N HIS A 2 11.68 -8.25 1.75
CA HIS A 2 10.54 -9.12 2.09
C HIS A 2 10.84 -10.26 3.09
N THR A 3 12.01 -10.90 3.05
CA THR A 3 12.39 -11.97 4.01
C THR A 3 12.43 -11.51 5.46
N PHE A 4 12.74 -10.23 5.71
CA PHE A 4 12.78 -9.64 7.05
C PHE A 4 11.49 -8.91 7.43
N ALA A 5 10.53 -8.78 6.50
CA ALA A 5 9.30 -8.01 6.70
C ALA A 5 8.52 -8.43 7.95
N GLY A 6 8.49 -9.73 8.27
CA GLY A 6 7.85 -10.24 9.49
C GLY A 6 8.52 -9.78 10.78
N SER A 7 9.86 -9.77 10.84
CA SER A 7 10.62 -9.32 12.02
C SER A 7 10.43 -7.82 12.31
N LEU A 8 10.09 -7.03 11.29
CA LEU A 8 9.86 -5.59 11.41
C LEU A 8 8.48 -5.25 12.01
N VAL A 9 7.53 -6.19 12.05
CA VAL A 9 6.18 -5.93 12.55
C VAL A 9 6.18 -5.54 14.03
N ALA A 10 6.88 -6.30 14.87
CA ALA A 10 6.95 -6.05 16.32
C ALA A 10 7.56 -4.68 16.68
N PRO A 11 8.75 -4.29 16.17
CA PRO A 11 9.31 -2.96 16.46
C PRO A 11 8.46 -1.83 15.88
N LEU A 12 7.90 -1.99 14.67
CA LEU A 12 7.00 -0.98 14.10
C LEU A 12 5.75 -0.80 14.95
N LYS A 13 5.16 -1.89 15.45
CA LYS A 13 4.03 -1.83 16.37
C LYS A 13 4.40 -1.07 17.64
N SER A 14 5.54 -1.38 18.26
CA SER A 14 5.99 -0.68 19.47
C SER A 14 6.18 0.81 19.23
N CYS A 15 6.77 1.22 18.09
CA CYS A 15 6.89 2.62 17.72
C CYS A 15 5.53 3.29 17.53
N LEU A 16 4.57 2.64 16.86
CA LEU A 16 3.23 3.18 16.63
C LEU A 16 2.40 3.27 17.93
N ASP A 17 2.59 2.32 18.85
CA ASP A 17 1.90 2.29 20.15
C ASP A 17 2.32 3.43 21.09
N THR A 18 3.50 4.04 20.88
CA THR A 18 3.93 5.22 21.65
C THR A 18 2.94 6.37 21.54
N ARG A 19 2.20 6.45 20.42
CA ARG A 19 1.29 7.54 20.05
C ARG A 19 1.96 8.92 20.07
N GLU A 20 3.28 8.97 20.16
CA GLU A 20 4.03 10.20 20.02
C GLU A 20 4.05 10.57 18.55
N PRO A 21 3.59 11.77 18.17
CA PRO A 21 3.41 12.12 16.78
C PRO A 21 4.72 12.14 15.99
N THR A 22 5.85 12.50 16.62
CA THR A 22 7.17 12.49 16.00
C THR A 22 7.62 11.09 15.63
N VAL A 23 7.58 10.16 16.60
CA VAL A 23 7.96 8.76 16.40
C VAL A 23 7.06 8.10 15.36
N VAL A 24 5.74 8.35 15.44
CA VAL A 24 4.78 7.81 14.48
C VAL A 24 5.03 8.37 13.07
N ALA A 25 5.31 9.65 12.92
CA ALA A 25 5.63 10.23 11.61
C ALA A 25 6.88 9.60 10.99
N VAL A 26 7.95 9.42 11.77
CA VAL A 26 9.17 8.74 11.31
C VAL A 26 8.88 7.28 10.95
N ALA A 27 8.15 6.55 11.79
CA ALA A 27 7.78 5.17 11.53
C ALA A 27 6.96 5.03 10.23
N LEU A 28 5.95 5.88 10.03
CA LEU A 28 5.14 5.90 8.81
C LEU A 28 5.97 6.25 7.58
N GLN A 29 6.94 7.15 7.70
CA GLN A 29 7.83 7.48 6.60
C GLN A 29 8.72 6.28 6.22
N LEU A 30 9.30 5.60 7.21
CA LEU A 30 10.07 4.37 6.99
C LEU A 30 9.22 3.26 6.36
N MET A 31 7.98 3.08 6.82
CA MET A 31 7.04 2.12 6.24
C MET A 31 6.70 2.45 4.77
N ASN A 32 6.45 3.73 4.46
CA ASN A 32 6.22 4.19 3.08
C ASN A 32 7.43 3.96 2.17
N THR A 33 8.63 4.25 2.68
CA THR A 33 9.88 4.00 1.94
C THR A 33 10.10 2.50 1.73
N ALA A 34 9.82 1.66 2.72
CA ALA A 34 9.93 0.21 2.60
C ALA A 34 9.02 -0.34 1.48
N LEU A 35 7.76 0.12 1.43
CA LEU A 35 6.81 -0.25 0.37
C LEU A 35 7.24 0.25 -1.02
N SER A 36 7.88 1.43 -1.08
CA SER A 36 8.39 1.98 -2.34
C SER A 36 9.58 1.20 -2.90
N ILE A 37 10.40 0.60 -2.03
CA ILE A 37 11.59 -0.17 -2.42
C ILE A 37 11.23 -1.61 -2.80
N ASP A 38 10.39 -2.29 -2.02
CA ASP A 38 10.04 -3.70 -2.22
C ASP A 38 8.52 -3.90 -1.98
N PRO A 39 7.69 -3.87 -3.05
CA PRO A 39 6.23 -4.00 -2.93
C PRO A 39 5.78 -5.31 -2.27
N ARG A 40 6.60 -6.37 -2.33
CA ARG A 40 6.30 -7.69 -1.71
C ARG A 40 6.27 -7.63 -0.18
N VAL A 41 6.80 -6.57 0.42
CA VAL A 41 6.67 -6.32 1.86
C VAL A 41 5.20 -6.13 2.25
N ALA A 42 4.38 -5.57 1.37
CA ALA A 42 2.95 -5.37 1.63
C ALA A 42 2.24 -6.70 1.90
N GLU A 43 2.47 -7.71 1.05
CA GLU A 43 1.86 -9.05 1.17
C GLU A 43 2.15 -9.70 2.53
N HIS A 44 3.37 -9.52 3.05
CA HIS A 44 3.78 -10.05 4.36
C HIS A 44 3.15 -9.29 5.54
N TRP A 45 2.85 -8.00 5.35
CA TRP A 45 2.26 -7.15 6.38
C TRP A 45 0.73 -7.24 6.44
N VAL A 46 0.06 -7.73 5.38
CA VAL A 46 -1.41 -7.94 5.35
C VAL A 46 -1.96 -8.66 6.58
N PRO A 47 -1.46 -9.84 7.01
CA PRO A 47 -2.00 -10.54 8.18
C PRO A 47 -1.82 -9.75 9.49
N HIS A 48 -0.91 -8.78 9.52
CA HIS A 48 -0.60 -7.96 10.69
C HIS A 48 -1.21 -6.55 10.62
N TYR A 49 -1.95 -6.21 9.55
CA TYR A 49 -2.49 -4.86 9.35
C TYR A 49 -3.35 -4.38 10.52
N TRP A 50 -4.12 -5.28 11.14
CA TRP A 50 -4.96 -4.98 12.31
C TRP A 50 -4.17 -4.40 13.49
N GLN A 51 -2.88 -4.73 13.62
CA GLN A 51 -2.01 -4.22 14.67
C GLN A 51 -1.69 -2.73 14.46
N PHE A 52 -1.64 -2.28 13.21
CA PHE A 52 -1.33 -0.89 12.84
C PHE A 52 -2.60 -0.04 12.71
N ALA A 53 -3.72 -0.65 12.32
CA ALA A 53 -4.96 0.02 11.94
C ALA A 53 -5.50 1.00 13.00
N GLN A 54 -5.42 0.66 14.29
CA GLN A 54 -5.90 1.52 15.37
C GLN A 54 -5.19 2.88 15.38
N VAL A 55 -3.85 2.86 15.26
CA VAL A 55 -3.02 4.06 15.28
C VAL A 55 -3.22 4.87 13.98
N LEU A 56 -3.30 4.20 12.84
CA LEU A 56 -3.60 4.83 11.56
C LEU A 56 -4.94 5.57 11.58
N ASN A 57 -5.99 4.94 12.11
CA ASN A 57 -7.32 5.54 12.23
C ASN A 57 -7.32 6.75 13.18
N LEU A 58 -6.59 6.67 14.29
CA LEU A 58 -6.44 7.78 15.25
C LEU A 58 -5.79 9.00 14.58
N PHE A 59 -4.65 8.83 13.91
CA PHE A 59 -3.96 9.94 13.25
C PHE A 59 -4.68 10.44 12.00
N ARG A 60 -5.44 9.59 11.30
CA ARG A 60 -6.29 10.02 10.19
C ARG A 60 -7.41 10.93 10.64
N SER A 61 -8.15 10.54 11.68
CA SER A 61 -9.26 11.33 12.24
C SER A 61 -8.77 12.63 12.89
N ARG A 62 -7.72 12.57 13.72
CA ARG A 62 -7.26 13.67 14.57
C ARG A 62 -6.15 14.55 13.98
N GLY A 63 -5.39 14.06 13.00
CA GLY A 63 -4.09 14.60 12.59
C GLY A 63 -4.06 15.75 11.57
N GLY A 64 -5.16 16.47 11.37
CA GLY A 64 -5.19 17.63 10.47
C GLY A 64 -4.44 18.84 11.02
N SER A 65 -4.47 19.04 12.34
CA SER A 65 -3.76 20.12 13.05
C SER A 65 -2.40 19.68 13.60
N LEU A 66 -2.14 18.37 13.63
CA LEU A 66 -0.91 17.81 14.21
C LEU A 66 0.18 17.77 13.15
N VAL A 67 0.90 18.88 13.12
CA VAL A 67 2.00 19.13 12.22
C VAL A 67 3.28 18.89 13.01
N VAL A 68 3.99 17.83 12.67
CA VAL A 68 5.24 17.47 13.33
C VAL A 68 6.40 18.09 12.57
N ASN A 69 7.25 18.81 13.30
CA ASN A 69 8.54 19.22 12.78
C ASN A 69 9.54 18.08 13.02
N LEU A 70 9.92 17.39 11.94
CA LEU A 70 10.81 16.24 11.97
C LEU A 70 12.30 16.63 12.16
N GLY A 71 12.62 17.93 12.26
CA GLY A 71 13.95 18.43 12.61
C GLY A 71 14.91 18.71 11.45
N TYR A 72 15.89 19.56 11.75
CA TYR A 72 16.96 20.23 10.98
C TYR A 72 16.58 20.98 9.69
N ASN A 73 15.65 20.49 8.88
CA ASN A 73 15.15 21.21 7.70
C ASN A 73 13.67 21.57 7.90
N SER A 74 13.39 22.85 8.16
CA SER A 74 12.04 23.43 8.28
C SER A 74 11.13 23.22 7.05
N ARG A 75 11.62 22.54 6.00
CA ARG A 75 10.88 22.16 4.79
C ARG A 75 10.14 20.82 4.91
N ALA A 76 10.57 19.92 5.81
CA ALA A 76 9.98 18.57 5.95
C ALA A 76 8.87 18.57 7.01
N VAL A 77 7.88 19.41 6.79
CA VAL A 77 6.67 19.45 7.61
C VAL A 77 5.70 18.39 7.07
N ALA A 78 5.61 17.26 7.77
CA ALA A 78 4.70 16.18 7.39
C ALA A 78 3.54 16.11 8.38
N SER A 79 2.32 16.27 7.89
CA SER A 79 1.13 15.95 8.66
C SER A 79 1.03 14.43 8.81
N CYS A 80 0.91 13.94 10.05
CA CYS A 80 0.70 12.51 10.33
C CYS A 80 -0.53 11.96 9.58
N ARG A 81 -1.58 12.79 9.39
CA ARG A 81 -2.76 12.42 8.59
C ARG A 81 -2.37 12.12 7.15
N LYS A 82 -1.57 13.00 6.52
CA LYS A 82 -1.12 12.81 5.13
C LYS A 82 -0.24 11.57 5.00
N LEU A 83 0.67 11.35 5.94
CA LEU A 83 1.54 10.16 5.94
C LEU A 83 0.75 8.86 6.14
N ALA A 84 -0.23 8.85 7.04
CA ALA A 84 -1.08 7.68 7.27
C ALA A 84 -1.95 7.37 6.05
N SER A 85 -2.55 8.39 5.43
CA SER A 85 -3.31 8.22 4.19
C SER A 85 -2.43 7.73 3.04
N ALA A 86 -1.24 8.31 2.86
CA ALA A 86 -0.30 7.88 1.84
C ALA A 86 0.14 6.42 2.04
N PHE A 87 0.36 6.01 3.30
CA PHE A 87 0.71 4.63 3.63
C PHE A 87 -0.40 3.66 3.27
N MET A 88 -1.66 3.93 3.66
CA MET A 88 -2.77 3.04 3.31
C MET A 88 -2.92 2.90 1.79
N ILE A 89 -2.81 4.00 1.04
CA ILE A 89 -2.87 3.98 -0.43
C ILE A 89 -1.72 3.15 -1.02
N ALA A 90 -0.48 3.39 -0.58
CA ALA A 90 0.68 2.63 -1.05
C ALA A 90 0.57 1.14 -0.69
N PHE A 91 0.00 0.84 0.47
CA PHE A 91 -0.22 -0.53 0.94
C PHE A 91 -1.26 -1.28 0.10
N GLU A 92 -2.38 -0.64 -0.24
CA GLU A 92 -3.38 -1.20 -1.16
C GLU A 92 -2.81 -1.42 -2.56
N MET A 93 -2.05 -0.45 -3.09
CA MET A 93 -1.43 -0.56 -4.42
C MET A 93 -0.38 -1.66 -4.49
N ALA A 94 0.37 -1.88 -3.40
CA ALA A 94 1.45 -2.88 -3.35
C ALA A 94 0.95 -4.30 -3.00
N GLY A 95 -0.03 -4.41 -2.09
CA GLY A 95 -0.54 -5.70 -1.60
C GLY A 95 -1.82 -6.20 -2.30
N GLY A 96 -2.35 -5.42 -3.25
CA GLY A 96 -3.47 -5.81 -4.10
C GLY A 96 -4.75 -6.12 -3.32
N GLU A 97 -5.47 -7.17 -3.74
CA GLU A 97 -6.81 -7.50 -3.25
C GLU A 97 -6.86 -7.77 -1.73
N LEU A 98 -5.90 -8.55 -1.23
CA LEU A 98 -5.85 -8.93 0.18
C LEU A 98 -5.56 -7.73 1.10
N ALA A 99 -4.72 -6.81 0.64
CA ALA A 99 -4.45 -5.56 1.35
C ALA A 99 -5.69 -4.66 1.40
N THR A 100 -6.38 -4.48 0.27
CA THR A 100 -7.63 -3.70 0.21
C THR A 100 -8.71 -4.28 1.11
N ALA A 101 -8.86 -5.60 1.16
CA ALA A 101 -9.80 -6.27 2.07
C ALA A 101 -9.44 -6.02 3.55
N ALA A 102 -8.15 -6.09 3.91
CA ALA A 102 -7.70 -5.81 5.27
C ALA A 102 -7.92 -4.34 5.67
N VAL A 103 -7.60 -3.39 4.79
CA VAL A 103 -7.81 -1.96 5.04
C VAL A 103 -9.29 -1.65 5.22
N ARG A 104 -10.17 -2.16 4.35
CA ARG A 104 -11.64 -2.00 4.49
C ARG A 104 -12.16 -2.56 5.80
N ARG A 105 -11.66 -3.72 6.23
CA ARG A 105 -12.09 -4.37 7.48
C ARG A 105 -11.70 -3.60 8.73
N TYR A 106 -10.48 -3.06 8.79
CA TYR A 106 -9.92 -2.49 10.02
C TYR A 106 -9.86 -0.95 10.05
N SER A 107 -10.08 -0.27 8.92
CA SER A 107 -10.02 1.18 8.80
C SER A 107 -11.31 1.78 8.23
N PRO A 108 -12.45 1.69 8.96
CA PRO A 108 -13.75 2.14 8.48
C PRO A 108 -13.71 3.64 8.11
N GLY A 109 -14.20 3.99 6.93
CA GLY A 109 -14.15 5.37 6.40
C GLY A 109 -12.85 5.74 5.66
N HIS A 110 -11.99 4.77 5.33
CA HIS A 110 -11.01 4.97 4.26
C HIS A 110 -11.72 4.85 2.92
N ASP A 111 -11.49 5.79 2.00
CA ASP A 111 -11.88 5.61 0.60
C ASP A 111 -10.76 4.81 -0.09
N PRO A 112 -11.01 3.58 -0.57
CA PRO A 112 -9.96 2.75 -1.15
C PRO A 112 -9.44 3.38 -2.45
N ALA A 113 -8.11 3.45 -2.60
CA ALA A 113 -7.48 3.92 -3.84
C ALA A 113 -7.76 2.96 -5.00
N VAL A 114 -7.87 1.68 -4.67
CA VAL A 114 -8.22 0.61 -5.60
C VAL A 114 -9.71 0.32 -5.44
N THR A 115 -10.53 1.05 -6.19
CA THR A 115 -11.98 0.81 -6.27
C THR A 115 -12.26 -0.53 -6.94
N ASP A 116 -13.34 -1.21 -6.57
CA ASP A 116 -13.73 -2.51 -7.18
C ASP A 116 -13.83 -2.43 -8.71
N ALA A 117 -14.18 -1.26 -9.25
CA ALA A 117 -14.19 -0.97 -10.68
C ALA A 117 -12.79 -0.93 -11.32
N SER A 118 -11.76 -0.49 -10.59
CA SER A 118 -10.36 -0.52 -11.05
C SER A 118 -9.81 -1.95 -11.04
N MET A 119 -10.18 -2.76 -10.05
CA MET A 119 -9.86 -4.20 -9.97
C MET A 119 -10.51 -4.99 -11.11
N ALA A 120 -11.80 -4.76 -11.38
CA ALA A 120 -12.51 -5.41 -12.47
C ALA A 120 -11.87 -5.09 -13.84
N ARG A 121 -11.39 -3.85 -14.05
CA ARG A 121 -10.68 -3.47 -15.28
C ARG A 121 -9.29 -4.10 -15.36
N ALA A 122 -8.55 -4.19 -14.26
CA ALA A 122 -7.24 -4.84 -14.22
C ALA A 122 -7.37 -6.35 -14.52
N ALA A 123 -8.36 -7.02 -13.93
CA ALA A 123 -8.67 -8.43 -14.18
C ALA A 123 -9.08 -8.66 -15.64
N ALA A 124 -9.95 -7.80 -16.21
CA ALA A 124 -10.33 -7.88 -17.62
C ALA A 124 -9.12 -7.69 -18.56
N LYS A 125 -8.20 -6.79 -18.22
CA LYS A 125 -6.98 -6.55 -19.00
C LYS A 125 -5.98 -7.69 -18.90
N ALA A 126 -5.88 -8.34 -17.74
CA ALA A 126 -5.06 -9.55 -17.55
C ALA A 126 -5.63 -10.73 -18.36
N ALA A 127 -6.96 -10.96 -18.29
CA ALA A 127 -7.63 -11.99 -19.08
C ALA A 127 -7.51 -11.77 -20.60
N ALA A 128 -7.58 -10.51 -21.05
CA ALA A 128 -7.36 -10.17 -22.46
C ALA A 128 -5.92 -10.49 -22.91
N LYS A 129 -4.93 -10.18 -22.06
CA LYS A 129 -3.51 -10.48 -22.33
C LYS A 129 -3.23 -11.99 -22.36
N GLU A 130 -3.88 -12.77 -21.51
CA GLU A 130 -3.80 -14.23 -21.54
C GLU A 130 -4.43 -14.80 -22.82
N ALA A 131 -5.59 -14.29 -23.24
CA ALA A 131 -6.26 -14.68 -24.49
C ALA A 131 -5.42 -14.36 -25.74
N GLU A 132 -4.69 -13.24 -25.76
CA GLU A 132 -3.76 -12.88 -26.84
C GLU A 132 -2.53 -13.80 -26.87
N SER A 133 -2.01 -14.18 -25.70
CA SER A 133 -0.86 -15.10 -25.59
C SER A 133 -1.19 -16.53 -26.05
N GLY A 134 -2.44 -16.98 -25.88
CA GLY A 134 -2.91 -18.27 -26.38
C GLY A 134 -3.20 -18.32 -27.87
N ARG A 135 -3.20 -17.17 -28.57
CA ARG A 135 -3.60 -17.06 -30.00
C ARG A 135 -2.43 -16.97 -30.97
N GLN A 136 -1.18 -16.94 -30.50
CA GLN A 136 0.02 -16.87 -31.34
C GLN A 136 0.46 -18.24 -31.93
N SER A 137 -0.49 -19.06 -32.36
CA SER A 137 -0.24 -20.13 -33.34
C SER A 137 -0.93 -19.77 -34.65
N SER A 138 -0.68 -18.57 -35.18
CA SER A 138 -1.21 -18.17 -36.48
C SER A 138 -0.51 -18.97 -37.58
N ALA A 139 -1.26 -19.90 -38.14
CA ALA A 139 -0.95 -20.66 -39.34
C ALA A 139 -0.34 -19.77 -40.44
N PHE A 140 0.77 -20.24 -40.99
CA PHE A 140 1.42 -19.65 -42.16
C PHE A 140 0.46 -19.76 -43.35
N VAL A 141 -0.12 -18.64 -43.78
CA VAL A 141 -0.93 -18.62 -45.01
C VAL A 141 0.04 -18.56 -46.19
N PRO A 142 0.06 -19.56 -47.08
CA PRO A 142 1.00 -19.56 -48.20
C PRO A 142 0.62 -18.44 -49.19
N PHE A 143 1.63 -17.67 -49.56
CA PHE A 143 1.56 -16.53 -50.46
C PHE A 143 1.20 -17.03 -51.87
N THR A 144 -0.02 -16.79 -52.33
CA THR A 144 -0.41 -17.03 -53.72
C THR A 144 0.20 -15.94 -54.60
N LEU A 145 1.21 -16.30 -55.40
CA LEU A 145 1.65 -15.52 -56.56
C LEU A 145 0.84 -15.95 -57.79
N PHE A 146 0.42 -14.95 -58.56
CA PHE A 146 -0.24 -14.95 -59.87
C PHE A 146 -0.23 -16.26 -60.66
#